data_AF-A0AAE3GKH3-F1
#
_entry.id   AF-A0AAE3GKH3-F1
#
_cell.length_a   1.000
_cell.length_b   1.000
_cell.length_c   1.000
_cell.angle_alpha   90.00
_cell.angle_beta   90.00
_cell.angle_gamma   90.00
#
_symmetry.space_group_name_H-M   'P 1'
#
loop_
_entity.id
_entity.type
_entity.pdbx_description
1 polymer ?
#
loop_
_entity_poly.entity_id
_entity_poly.type
_entity_poly.pdbx_seq_one_letter_code
_entity_poly.pdbx_strand_id
1 'polypeptide(L)' 'MSTPPEQIPEHAAEQATVYRVADDGSVTVLRDDGLLVDADAAAVAEGGWRLLRPGQRVAVHRDGHGRVTAVRPPAG' A
#
# COMPACT_ATOMS: atom_id res chain seq x y z
N MET A 1 0.80 25.47 -26.29
CA MET A 1 0.68 23.99 -26.25
C MET A 1 1.38 23.55 -24.97
N SER A 2 0.64 23.47 -23.87
CA SER A 2 1.22 23.10 -22.57
C SER A 2 1.46 21.60 -22.57
N THR A 3 2.69 21.17 -22.30
CA THR A 3 3.00 19.76 -22.04
C THR A 3 2.12 19.30 -20.87
N PRO A 4 1.36 18.19 -21.00
CA PRO A 4 0.67 17.63 -19.85
C PRO A 4 1.73 17.29 -18.78
N PRO A 5 1.43 17.47 -17.48
CA PRO A 5 2.36 17.06 -16.44
C PRO A 5 2.74 15.61 -16.67
N GLU A 6 4.04 15.32 -16.64
CA GLU A 6 4.57 13.97 -16.78
C GLU A 6 3.86 13.09 -15.74
N GLN A 7 2.98 12.22 -16.21
CA GLN A 7 2.27 11.30 -15.34
C GLN A 7 3.32 10.32 -14.83
N ILE A 8 3.79 10.53 -13.60
CA ILE A 8 4.65 9.56 -12.94
C ILE A 8 3.81 8.28 -12.85
N PRO A 9 4.22 7.18 -13.50
CA PRO A 9 3.41 5.97 -13.50
C PRO A 9 3.16 5.54 -12.07
N GLU A 10 1.90 5.23 -11.73
CA GLU A 10 1.63 4.48 -10.52
C GLU A 10 2.53 3.24 -10.53
N HIS A 11 3.30 3.04 -9.45
CA HIS A 11 4.12 1.84 -9.36
C HIS A 11 3.19 0.63 -9.39
N ALA A 12 3.54 -0.37 -10.19
CA ALA A 12 2.80 -1.63 -10.26
C ALA A 12 2.57 -2.16 -8.84
N ALA A 13 1.36 -2.66 -8.56
CA ALA A 13 0.99 -3.11 -7.23
C ALA A 13 1.99 -4.16 -6.71
N GLU A 14 2.50 -3.97 -5.50
CA GLU A 14 3.59 -4.79 -4.97
C GLU A 14 3.11 -5.70 -3.87
N GLN A 15 3.56 -6.94 -3.91
CA GLN A 15 3.18 -7.93 -2.92
C GLN A 15 3.92 -7.68 -1.60
N ALA A 16 3.16 -7.76 -0.51
CA ALA A 16 3.65 -7.56 0.85
C ALA A 16 2.87 -8.39 1.87
N THR A 17 3.40 -8.44 3.08
CA THR A 17 2.77 -9.08 4.24
C THR A 17 2.57 -8.05 5.34
N VAL A 18 1.38 -8.00 5.95
CA VAL A 18 1.14 -7.14 7.11
C VAL A 18 2.08 -7.56 8.24
N TYR A 19 2.94 -6.64 8.68
CA TYR A 19 3.87 -6.86 9.78
C TYR A 19 3.25 -6.43 11.11
N ARG A 20 2.59 -5.27 11.14
CA ARG A 20 1.94 -4.71 12.32
C ARG A 20 0.68 -3.94 11.94
N VAL A 21 -0.31 -3.96 12.81
CA VAL A 21 -1.50 -3.10 12.75
C VAL A 21 -1.45 -2.20 13.98
N ALA A 22 -1.56 -0.89 13.79
CA ALA A 22 -1.63 0.09 14.86
C ALA A 22 -3.08 0.30 15.33
N ASP A 23 -3.26 0.91 16.50
CA ASP A 23 -4.58 1.15 17.10
C ASP A 23 -5.47 2.08 16.26
N ASP A 24 -4.87 2.96 15.46
CA ASP A 24 -5.58 3.89 14.56
C ASP A 24 -5.97 3.27 13.20
N GLY A 25 -5.64 2.00 12.98
CA GLY A 25 -5.90 1.28 11.73
C GLY A 25 -4.83 1.46 10.65
N SER A 26 -3.78 2.26 10.89
CA SER A 26 -2.58 2.25 10.05
C SER A 26 -1.83 0.92 10.18
N VAL A 27 -1.01 0.60 9.17
CA VAL A 27 -0.25 -0.66 9.14
C VAL A 27 1.18 -0.43 8.71
N THR A 28 2.07 -1.29 9.22
CA THR A 28 3.39 -1.50 8.60
C THR A 28 3.33 -2.82 7.85
N VAL A 29 3.79 -2.84 6.60
CA VAL A 29 3.87 -4.02 5.76
C VAL A 29 5.32 -4.33 5.41
N LEU A 30 5.65 -5.62 5.36
CA LEU A 30 6.91 -6.12 4.84
C LEU A 30 6.74 -6.47 3.37
N ARG A 31 7.34 -5.69 2.49
CA ARG A 31 7.36 -5.95 1.04
C ARG A 31 8.22 -7.18 0.74
N ASP A 32 7.97 -7.81 -0.39
CA ASP A 32 8.71 -9.02 -0.80
C ASP A 32 10.21 -8.75 -1.08
N ASP A 33 10.62 -7.49 -1.26
CA ASP A 33 12.02 -7.07 -1.34
C ASP A 33 12.70 -6.93 0.04
N GLY A 34 11.98 -7.19 1.12
CA GLY A 34 12.48 -7.15 2.49
C GLY A 34 12.37 -5.80 3.18
N LEU A 35 11.82 -4.77 2.51
CA LEU A 35 11.65 -3.44 3.10
C LEU A 35 10.32 -3.29 3.84
N LEU A 36 10.38 -2.69 5.03
CA LEU A 36 9.21 -2.25 5.77
C LEU A 36 8.69 -0.92 5.21
N VAL A 37 7.38 -0.83 5.00
CA VAL A 37 6.71 0.38 4.54
C VAL A 37 5.47 0.63 5.39
N ASP A 38 5.26 1.88 5.76
CA ASP A 38 4.08 2.31 6.49
C ASP A 38 2.98 2.75 5.53
N ALA A 39 1.74 2.36 5.85
CA ALA A 39 0.53 2.78 5.15
C ALA A 39 -0.43 3.39 6.17
N ASP A 40 -0.87 4.61 5.89
CA ASP A 40 -1.83 5.31 6.72
C ASP A 40 -3.22 4.64 6.68
N ALA A 41 -4.06 4.93 7.68
CA ALA A 41 -5.38 4.32 7.80
C ALA A 41 -6.28 4.64 6.59
N ALA A 42 -6.05 5.76 5.88
CA ALA A 42 -6.79 6.10 4.67
C ALA A 42 -6.42 5.14 3.53
N ALA A 43 -5.14 4.88 3.31
CA ALA A 43 -4.70 3.87 2.33
C ALA A 43 -5.22 2.46 2.64
N VAL A 44 -5.37 2.11 3.92
CA VAL A 44 -6.00 0.85 4.33
C VAL A 44 -7.50 0.84 4.01
N ALA A 45 -8.20 1.95 4.27
CA ALA A 45 -9.62 2.09 3.99
C ALA A 45 -9.95 2.03 2.48
N GLU A 46 -9.10 2.62 1.63
CA GLU A 46 -9.18 2.52 0.16
C GLU A 46 -9.12 1.06 -0.34
N GLY A 47 -8.58 0.15 0.46
CA GLY A 47 -8.56 -1.29 0.22
C GLY A 47 -9.88 -2.02 0.45
N GLY A 48 -10.85 -1.38 1.11
CA GLY A 48 -12.13 -1.99 1.47
C GLY A 48 -12.05 -3.04 2.58
N TRP A 49 -10.98 -3.06 3.37
CA TRP A 49 -10.79 -4.03 4.44
C TRP A 49 -11.73 -3.78 5.62
N ARG A 50 -12.34 -4.85 6.13
CA ARG A 50 -13.01 -4.80 7.45
C ARG A 50 -12.00 -4.83 8.60
N LEU A 51 -10.96 -5.65 8.45
CA LEU A 51 -9.87 -5.81 9.42
C LEU A 51 -8.65 -6.41 8.70
N LEU A 52 -7.46 -5.92 9.03
CA LEU A 52 -6.18 -6.54 8.66
C LEU A 52 -5.56 -7.24 9.88
N ARG A 53 -4.74 -8.26 9.64
CA ARG A 53 -4.01 -8.99 10.69
C ARG A 53 -2.54 -9.14 10.32
N PRO A 54 -1.62 -9.13 11.30
CA PRO A 54 -0.23 -9.54 11.07
C PRO A 54 -0.15 -10.91 10.38
N GLY A 55 0.74 -11.04 9.39
CA GLY A 55 0.90 -12.23 8.56
C GLY A 55 0.00 -12.26 7.31
N GLN A 56 -0.96 -11.35 7.15
CA GLN A 56 -1.85 -11.33 5.99
C GLN A 56 -1.17 -10.81 4.73
N ARG A 57 -1.38 -11.48 3.59
CA ARG A 57 -0.90 -11.03 2.26
C ARG A 57 -1.75 -9.90 1.72
N VAL A 58 -1.09 -8.91 1.14
CA VAL A 58 -1.69 -7.71 0.56
C VAL A 58 -0.89 -7.25 -0.67
N ALA A 59 -1.52 -6.42 -1.50
CA ALA A 59 -0.86 -5.64 -2.52
C ALA A 59 -0.80 -4.16 -2.09
N VAL A 60 0.36 -3.53 -2.24
CA VAL A 60 0.62 -2.13 -1.89
C VAL A 60 0.72 -1.32 -3.17
N HIS A 61 -0.10 -0.28 -3.27
CA HIS A 61 -0.05 0.70 -4.35
C HIS A 61 0.68 1.94 -3.86
N ARG A 62 1.64 2.43 -4.66
CA ARG A 62 2.42 3.63 -4.32
C ARG A 62 2.37 4.63 -5.46
N ASP A 63 2.26 5.90 -5.11
CA ASP A 63 2.34 6.99 -6.08
C ASP A 63 3.78 7.20 -6.57
N GLY A 64 3.94 8.18 -7.47
CA GLY A 64 5.24 8.58 -8.01
C GLY A 64 6.23 9.15 -6.98
N HIS A 65 5.77 9.48 -5.78
CA HIS A 65 6.59 9.95 -4.66
C HIS A 65 6.87 8.84 -3.64
N GLY A 66 6.42 7.60 -3.90
CA GLY A 66 6.62 6.45 -3.03
C GLY A 66 5.67 6.38 -1.84
N ARG A 67 4.67 7.27 -1.76
CA ARG A 67 3.65 7.21 -0.71
C ARG A 67 2.67 6.09 -1.00
N VAL A 68 2.29 5.33 0.02
CA VAL A 68 1.25 4.30 -0.11
C VAL A 68 -0.11 4.97 -0.28
N THR A 69 -0.78 4.67 -1.41
CA THR A 69 -2.11 5.19 -1.74
C THR A 69 -3.22 4.18 -1.49
N ALA A 70 -2.91 2.88 -1.53
CA ALA A 70 -3.86 1.83 -1.18
C ALA A 70 -3.17 0.54 -0.72
N VAL A 71 -3.80 -0.16 0.22
CA VAL A 71 -3.47 -1.53 0.62
C VAL A 71 -4.63 -2.43 0.19
N ARG A 72 -4.46 -3.27 -0.84
CA ARG A 72 -5.55 -4.05 -1.47
C ARG A 72 -5.35 -5.57 -1.27
N PRO A 73 -6.38 -6.39 -1.50
CA PRO A 73 -6.19 -7.84 -1.62
C PRO A 73 -5.13 -8.16 -2.70
N PRO A 74 -4.33 -9.22 -2.52
CA PRO A 74 -3.37 -9.62 -3.53
C PRO A 74 -4.11 -9.96 -4.83
N ALA A 75 -3.61 -9.44 -5.97
CA ALA A 75 -4.10 -9.88 -7.28
C ALA A 75 -3.84 -11.38 -7.44
N GLY A 76 -4.87 -12.13 -7.83
CA GLY A 76 -4.78 -13.58 -8.09
C GLY A 76 -4.06 -13.91 -9.40
#